data_AF-A0AA87DLC5-F1
#
_entry.id   AF-A0AA87DLC5-F1
#
_cell.length_a   1.000
_cell.length_b   1.000
_cell.length_c   1.000
_cell.angle_alpha   90.00
_cell.angle_beta   90.00
_cell.angle_gamma   90.00
#
_symmetry.space_group_name_H-M   'P 1'
#
loop_
_entity.id
_entity.type
_entity.pdbx_description
1 polymer ?
#
loop_
_entity_poly.entity_id
_entity_poly.type
_entity_poly.pdbx_seq_one_letter_code
_entity_poly.pdbx_strand_id
1 'polypeptide(L)'
;MKNKIIGLVSLLICLLTLTASTKSFVSDPQGLFDNQTKELVNQKNESYQKTKTKPEIRLLSLKDSNDLNRIQPLKNQIIIAVALQNKKKNVQIIVGKNYQDPLTQNKCGNIVRYAGNRLRSEKAATFNSGIRLVFNACATLVAQKDKLSSDKNSLTQDELQKIDHPQSVNLVWGLVIAALISFGLVLFKSFRKKK
;
A
#
# COMPACT_ATOMS: atom_id res chain seq x y z
N MET A 1 6.41 -57.25 8.49
CA MET A 1 5.75 -56.07 7.86
C MET A 1 5.77 -54.79 8.71
N LYS A 2 6.01 -54.84 10.04
CA LYS A 2 6.02 -53.63 10.91
C LYS A 2 7.11 -52.61 10.59
N ASN A 3 8.32 -53.04 10.21
CA ASN A 3 9.44 -52.12 9.97
C ASN A 3 9.31 -51.31 8.66
N LYS A 4 8.50 -51.78 7.70
CA LYS A 4 8.23 -51.06 6.44
C LYS A 4 7.26 -49.89 6.63
N ILE A 5 6.37 -49.97 7.62
CA ILE A 5 5.37 -48.93 7.91
C ILE A 5 6.02 -47.75 8.65
N ILE A 6 6.96 -48.04 9.56
CA ILE A 6 7.69 -47.01 10.32
C ILE A 6 8.58 -46.14 9.40
N GLY A 7 9.23 -46.76 8.41
CA GLY A 7 10.02 -46.02 7.40
C GLY A 7 9.15 -45.11 6.51
N LEU A 8 7.93 -45.55 6.19
CA LEU A 8 7.01 -44.78 5.34
C LEU A 8 6.38 -43.59 6.07
N VAL A 9 6.12 -43.72 7.37
CA VAL A 9 5.67 -42.61 8.24
C VAL A 9 6.79 -41.58 8.45
N SER A 10 8.04 -42.03 8.64
CA SER A 10 9.19 -41.13 8.77
C SER A 10 9.46 -40.33 7.48
N LEU A 11 9.30 -40.97 6.31
CA LEU A 11 9.43 -40.30 5.01
C LEU A 11 8.32 -39.25 4.78
N LEU A 12 7.09 -39.53 5.23
CA LEU A 12 5.95 -38.61 5.12
C LEU A 12 6.14 -37.36 5.99
N ILE A 13 6.69 -37.52 7.21
CA ILE A 13 7.00 -36.41 8.12
C ILE A 13 8.14 -35.54 7.57
N CYS A 14 9.12 -36.14 6.89
CA CYS A 14 10.22 -35.41 6.24
C CYS A 14 9.76 -34.65 4.98
N LEU A 15 8.76 -35.16 4.25
CA LEU A 15 8.13 -34.43 3.14
C LEU A 15 7.29 -33.23 3.61
N LEU A 16 6.67 -33.32 4.79
CA LEU A 16 5.90 -32.22 5.39
C LEU A 16 6.78 -31.08 5.92
N THR A 17 8.07 -31.34 6.21
CA THR A 17 9.04 -30.33 6.62
C THR A 17 9.93 -29.84 5.49
N LEU A 18 9.68 -30.29 4.25
CA LEU A 18 10.23 -29.65 3.06
C LEU A 18 9.54 -28.28 2.93
N THR A 19 10.03 -27.32 3.70
CA THR A 19 9.77 -25.91 3.50
C THR A 19 10.29 -25.61 2.10
N ALA A 20 9.41 -25.72 1.12
CA ALA A 20 9.62 -25.14 -0.19
C ALA A 20 10.10 -23.71 0.10
N SER A 21 11.32 -23.39 -0.30
CA SER A 21 11.89 -22.06 -0.16
C SER A 21 10.93 -21.09 -0.83
N THR A 22 9.98 -20.55 -0.08
CA THR A 22 8.96 -19.67 -0.62
C THR A 22 9.69 -18.41 -1.01
N LYS A 23 9.54 -18.01 -2.27
CA LYS A 23 10.08 -16.77 -2.77
C LYS A 23 9.46 -15.64 -1.95
N SER A 24 10.22 -15.06 -1.02
CA SER A 24 9.72 -13.95 -0.21
C SER A 24 9.52 -12.73 -1.11
N PHE A 25 8.33 -12.15 -1.06
CA PHE A 25 7.99 -10.90 -1.73
C PHE A 25 8.33 -9.67 -0.85
N VAL A 26 8.95 -9.92 0.30
CA VAL A 26 9.39 -8.90 1.26
C VAL A 26 10.91 -9.01 1.46
N SER A 27 11.62 -7.91 1.23
CA SER A 27 13.02 -7.73 1.62
C SER A 27 13.08 -6.66 2.70
N ASP A 28 13.43 -7.06 3.92
CA ASP A 28 13.32 -6.19 5.10
C ASP A 28 14.62 -6.10 5.93
N PRO A 29 15.74 -5.63 5.36
CA PRO A 29 17.00 -5.51 6.10
C PRO A 29 16.93 -4.50 7.26
N GLN A 30 15.96 -3.58 7.26
CA GLN A 30 15.78 -2.59 8.34
C GLN A 30 14.77 -3.02 9.43
N GLY A 31 14.17 -4.22 9.32
CA GLY A 31 13.23 -4.74 10.31
C GLY A 31 11.97 -3.88 10.51
N LEU A 32 11.47 -3.24 9.44
CA LEU A 32 10.34 -2.32 9.50
C LEU A 32 8.98 -3.03 9.48
N PHE A 33 8.90 -4.21 8.89
CA PHE A 33 7.63 -4.88 8.61
C PHE A 33 7.35 -6.01 9.60
N ASP A 34 6.15 -6.00 10.18
CA ASP A 34 5.70 -7.07 11.07
C ASP A 34 5.29 -8.34 10.31
N ASN A 35 5.13 -9.44 11.05
CA ASN A 35 4.79 -10.74 10.45
C ASN A 35 3.44 -10.72 9.74
N GLN A 36 2.44 -10.03 10.32
CA GLN A 36 1.12 -9.91 9.71
C GLN A 36 1.19 -9.23 8.33
N THR A 37 2.01 -8.18 8.21
CA THR A 37 2.23 -7.46 6.96
C THR A 37 3.00 -8.31 5.95
N LYS A 38 4.03 -9.05 6.42
CA LYS A 38 4.81 -9.97 5.59
C LYS A 38 3.95 -11.09 5.02
N GLU A 39 3.14 -11.73 5.86
CA GLU A 39 2.22 -12.80 5.47
C GLU A 39 1.17 -12.31 4.48
N LEU A 40 0.55 -11.15 4.73
CA LEU A 40 -0.42 -10.56 3.81
C LEU A 40 0.16 -10.39 2.40
N VAL A 41 1.38 -9.85 2.32
CA VAL A 41 2.08 -9.62 1.05
C VAL A 41 2.39 -10.95 0.37
N ASN A 42 2.96 -11.90 1.10
CA ASN A 42 3.33 -13.20 0.53
C ASN A 42 2.10 -13.98 0.04
N GLN A 43 1.05 -14.11 0.86
CA GLN A 43 -0.18 -14.83 0.49
C GLN A 43 -0.85 -14.24 -0.75
N LYS A 44 -0.91 -12.91 -0.85
CA LYS A 44 -1.48 -12.24 -2.02
C LYS A 44 -0.63 -12.48 -3.27
N ASN A 45 0.69 -12.38 -3.17
CA ASN A 45 1.55 -12.61 -4.33
C ASN A 45 1.56 -14.08 -4.76
N GLU A 46 1.49 -15.02 -3.83
CA GLU A 46 1.33 -16.45 -4.12
C GLU A 46 0.03 -16.73 -4.90
N SER A 47 -1.07 -16.05 -4.57
CA SER A 47 -2.31 -16.17 -5.35
C SER A 47 -2.15 -15.56 -6.74
N TYR A 48 -1.46 -14.41 -6.86
CA TYR A 48 -1.14 -13.79 -8.15
C TYR A 48 -0.26 -14.68 -9.04
N GLN A 49 0.67 -15.47 -8.49
CA GLN A 49 1.51 -16.38 -9.29
C GLN A 49 0.70 -17.45 -10.03
N LYS A 50 -0.54 -17.73 -9.60
CA LYS A 50 -1.46 -18.68 -10.23
C LYS A 50 -2.27 -18.06 -11.38
N THR A 51 -2.20 -16.74 -11.54
CA THR A 51 -2.93 -16.01 -12.59
C THR A 51 -2.12 -15.95 -13.89
N LYS A 52 -2.78 -15.55 -14.99
CA LYS A 52 -2.11 -15.38 -16.29
C LYS A 52 -1.16 -14.18 -16.30
N THR A 53 -1.57 -13.06 -15.68
CA THR A 53 -0.79 -11.81 -15.69
C THR A 53 0.35 -11.81 -14.68
N LYS A 54 0.26 -12.66 -13.63
CA LYS A 54 1.26 -12.80 -12.56
C LYS A 54 1.73 -11.45 -11.99
N PRO A 55 0.81 -10.61 -11.48
CA PRO A 55 1.20 -9.39 -10.79
C PRO A 55 2.13 -9.68 -9.62
N GLU A 56 2.98 -8.72 -9.30
CA GLU A 56 3.86 -8.82 -8.15
C GLU A 56 3.89 -7.48 -7.39
N ILE A 57 3.55 -7.49 -6.10
CA ILE A 57 3.62 -6.31 -5.22
C ILE A 57 4.60 -6.61 -4.10
N ARG A 58 5.78 -5.99 -4.11
CA ARG A 58 6.84 -6.26 -3.13
C ARG A 58 6.95 -5.19 -2.06
N LEU A 59 7.43 -5.59 -0.89
CA LEU A 59 7.91 -4.67 0.14
C LEU A 59 9.43 -4.66 0.17
N LEU A 60 10.02 -3.47 0.25
CA LEU A 60 11.46 -3.28 0.35
C LEU A 60 11.78 -2.27 1.44
N SER A 61 12.61 -2.61 2.42
CA SER A 61 13.18 -1.63 3.34
C SER A 61 14.62 -1.29 2.97
N LEU A 62 14.97 0.00 3.04
CA LEU A 62 16.23 0.56 2.59
C LEU A 62 16.82 1.45 3.68
N LYS A 63 18.14 1.62 3.66
CA LYS A 63 18.85 2.49 4.59
C LYS A 63 18.81 3.96 4.16
N ASP A 64 18.97 4.26 2.87
CA ASP A 64 19.02 5.64 2.36
C ASP A 64 17.82 5.93 1.42
N SER A 65 17.29 7.15 1.51
CA SER A 65 16.28 7.65 0.57
C SER A 65 16.83 7.76 -0.86
N ASN A 66 18.13 7.98 -1.03
CA ASN A 66 18.76 8.04 -2.36
C ASN A 66 18.66 6.71 -3.11
N ASP A 67 18.61 5.58 -2.40
CA ASP A 67 18.48 4.25 -3.01
C ASP A 67 17.11 4.05 -3.66
N LEU A 68 16.09 4.81 -3.28
CA LEU A 68 14.75 4.75 -3.89
C LEU A 68 14.80 5.03 -5.39
N ASN A 69 15.63 6.00 -5.81
CA ASN A 69 15.74 6.42 -7.20
C ASN A 69 16.46 5.40 -8.09
N ARG A 70 17.13 4.40 -7.49
CA ARG A 70 17.91 3.38 -8.20
C ARG A 70 17.11 2.13 -8.49
N ILE A 71 15.90 2.03 -7.93
CA ILE A 71 15.04 0.86 -8.06
C ILE A 71 14.38 0.86 -9.44
N GLN A 72 14.51 -0.27 -10.13
CA GLN A 72 13.85 -0.50 -11.41
C GLN A 72 12.88 -1.68 -11.28
N PRO A 73 11.56 -1.45 -11.31
CA PRO A 73 10.58 -2.53 -11.21
C PRO A 73 10.51 -3.30 -12.53
N LEU A 74 10.26 -4.61 -12.44
CA LEU A 74 9.86 -5.40 -13.61
C LEU A 74 8.50 -4.95 -14.15
N LYS A 75 8.17 -5.30 -15.41
CA LYS A 75 6.94 -4.84 -16.08
C LYS A 75 5.65 -5.07 -15.27
N ASN A 76 5.53 -6.24 -14.62
CA ASN A 76 4.36 -6.64 -13.82
C ASN A 76 4.60 -6.45 -12.31
N GLN A 77 5.51 -5.57 -11.92
CA GLN A 77 5.91 -5.41 -10.54
C GLN A 77 5.56 -4.02 -10.01
N ILE A 78 5.10 -3.97 -8.77
CA ILE A 78 4.95 -2.77 -7.96
C ILE A 78 5.84 -2.98 -6.74
N ILE A 79 6.64 -1.98 -6.40
CA ILE A 79 7.52 -2.01 -5.23
C ILE A 79 7.07 -0.90 -4.29
N ILE A 80 6.66 -1.28 -3.08
CA ILE A 80 6.44 -0.34 -1.98
C ILE A 80 7.75 -0.31 -1.19
N ALA A 81 8.54 0.72 -1.46
CA ALA A 81 9.85 0.91 -0.85
C ALA A 81 9.77 1.87 0.34
N VAL A 82 10.46 1.53 1.43
CA VAL A 82 10.55 2.34 2.63
C VAL A 82 12.02 2.58 2.96
N ALA A 83 12.48 3.82 2.81
CA ALA A 83 13.80 4.23 3.28
C ALA A 83 13.74 4.73 4.72
N LEU A 84 14.61 4.19 5.58
CA LEU A 84 14.77 4.61 6.98
C LEU A 84 16.04 5.44 7.14
N GLN A 85 15.91 6.76 7.02
CA GLN A 85 17.02 7.69 7.14
C GLN A 85 16.82 8.60 8.34
N ASN A 86 17.76 8.61 9.30
CA ASN A 86 17.70 9.45 10.50
C ASN A 86 16.35 9.32 11.25
N LYS A 87 15.88 8.09 11.47
CA LYS A 87 14.58 7.74 12.07
C LYS A 87 13.34 8.18 11.27
N LYS A 88 13.51 8.89 10.16
CA LYS A 88 12.41 9.25 9.25
C LYS A 88 12.20 8.12 8.24
N LYS A 89 10.93 7.81 8.00
CA LYS A 89 10.50 6.78 7.06
C LYS A 89 9.98 7.48 5.81
N ASN A 90 10.65 7.30 4.68
CA ASN A 90 10.20 7.78 3.38
C ASN A 90 9.60 6.61 2.60
N VAL A 91 8.32 6.71 2.24
CA VAL A 91 7.58 5.64 1.57
C VAL A 91 7.30 6.05 0.13
N GLN A 92 7.67 5.20 -0.83
CA GLN A 92 7.42 5.40 -2.25
C GLN A 92 6.81 4.14 -2.86
N ILE A 93 5.88 4.34 -3.79
CA ILE A 93 5.35 3.28 -4.66
C ILE A 93 6.03 3.44 -6.02
N ILE A 94 6.71 2.40 -6.47
CA ILE A 94 7.47 2.36 -7.72
C ILE A 94 6.81 1.33 -8.62
N VAL A 95 6.39 1.73 -9.81
CA VAL A 95 5.41 1.00 -10.61
C VAL A 95 6.00 0.56 -11.94
N GLY A 96 5.92 -0.73 -12.20
CA GLY A 96 6.28 -1.36 -13.47
C GLY A 96 5.33 -0.96 -14.60
N LYS A 97 5.86 -1.01 -15.83
CA LYS A 97 5.19 -0.49 -17.03
C LYS A 97 3.72 -0.91 -17.19
N ASN A 98 3.35 -2.15 -16.87
CA ASN A 98 1.99 -2.65 -17.11
C ASN A 98 0.94 -2.13 -16.12
N TYR A 99 1.38 -1.51 -15.02
CA TYR A 99 0.51 -0.96 -13.99
C TYR A 99 0.59 0.57 -13.88
N GLN A 100 1.31 1.25 -14.78
CA GLN A 100 1.42 2.72 -14.75
C GLN A 100 0.08 3.43 -15.00
N ASP A 101 -0.81 2.85 -15.80
CA ASP A 101 -2.13 3.42 -16.06
C ASP A 101 -3.03 3.43 -14.81
N PRO A 102 -3.26 2.30 -14.10
CA PRO A 102 -4.06 2.30 -12.87
C PRO A 102 -3.34 2.92 -11.66
N LEU A 103 -2.00 2.93 -11.67
CA LEU A 103 -1.16 3.47 -10.58
C LEU A 103 -0.26 4.59 -11.11
N THR A 104 -0.87 5.67 -11.57
CA THR A 104 -0.15 6.88 -11.98
C THR A 104 0.67 7.45 -10.81
N GLN A 105 1.68 8.28 -11.10
CA GLN A 105 2.49 8.92 -10.06
C GLN A 105 1.63 9.73 -9.07
N ASN A 106 0.61 10.44 -9.57
CA ASN A 106 -0.33 11.18 -8.73
C ASN A 106 -1.15 10.24 -7.83
N LYS A 107 -1.67 9.14 -8.39
CA LYS A 107 -2.44 8.14 -7.63
C LYS A 107 -1.57 7.51 -6.54
N CYS A 108 -0.32 7.16 -6.85
CA CYS A 108 0.65 6.65 -5.88
C CYS A 108 0.91 7.65 -4.74
N GLY A 109 1.16 8.92 -5.08
CA GLY A 109 1.36 9.98 -4.09
C GLY A 109 0.13 10.17 -3.18
N ASN A 110 -1.07 10.07 -3.75
CA ASN A 110 -2.32 10.14 -3.01
C ASN A 110 -2.53 8.96 -2.06
N ILE A 111 -2.20 7.73 -2.48
CA ILE A 111 -2.25 6.54 -1.61
C ILE A 111 -1.33 6.73 -0.39
N VAL A 112 -0.07 7.15 -0.62
CA VAL A 112 0.89 7.40 0.47
C VAL A 112 0.40 8.53 1.38
N ARG A 113 -0.16 9.60 0.82
CA ARG A 113 -0.71 10.73 1.60
C ARG A 113 -1.89 10.30 2.45
N TYR A 114 -2.80 9.51 1.91
CA TYR A 114 -3.97 8.97 2.61
C TYR A 114 -3.55 8.10 3.82
N ALA A 115 -2.52 7.27 3.66
CA ALA A 115 -1.93 6.50 4.75
C ALA A 115 -0.98 7.31 5.67
N GLY A 116 -0.72 8.58 5.36
CA GLY A 116 0.41 9.35 5.87
C GLY A 116 0.49 9.47 7.39
N ASN A 117 -0.65 9.63 8.09
CA ASN A 117 -0.65 9.70 9.55
C ASN A 117 -0.18 8.40 10.20
N ARG A 118 -0.51 7.25 9.59
CA ARG A 118 -0.06 5.93 10.06
C ARG A 118 1.41 5.71 9.73
N LEU A 119 1.83 6.09 8.51
CA LEU A 119 3.20 5.92 8.01
C LEU A 119 4.24 6.77 8.76
N ARG A 120 3.83 7.92 9.31
CA ARG A 120 4.71 8.77 10.14
C ARG A 120 4.79 8.32 11.60
N SER A 121 4.00 7.32 12.01
CA SER A 121 3.99 6.86 13.39
C SER A 121 5.29 6.18 13.78
N GLU A 122 5.78 6.47 14.97
CA GLU A 122 6.90 5.77 15.60
C GLU A 122 6.50 4.37 16.06
N LYS A 123 5.22 4.17 16.42
CA LYS A 123 4.69 2.87 16.85
C LYS A 123 4.68 1.90 15.65
N ALA A 124 5.42 0.80 15.78
CA ALA A 124 5.57 -0.21 14.72
C ALA A 124 4.21 -0.75 14.23
N ALA A 125 3.27 -1.03 15.14
CA ALA A 125 1.94 -1.53 14.78
C ALA A 125 1.14 -0.51 13.94
N THR A 126 1.16 0.77 14.33
CA THR A 126 0.49 1.84 13.60
C THR A 126 1.13 2.04 12.23
N PHE A 127 2.46 2.06 12.16
CA PHE A 127 3.20 2.09 10.90
C PHE A 127 2.82 0.94 9.96
N ASN A 128 2.82 -0.30 10.45
CA ASN A 128 2.46 -1.48 9.67
C ASN A 128 0.99 -1.48 9.22
N SER A 129 0.07 -0.93 10.00
CA SER A 129 -1.31 -0.70 9.53
C SER A 129 -1.38 0.30 8.36
N GLY A 130 -0.46 1.27 8.30
CA GLY A 130 -0.28 2.17 7.16
C GLY A 130 0.27 1.43 5.94
N ILE A 131 1.30 0.59 6.12
CA ILE A 131 1.87 -0.21 5.02
C ILE A 131 0.83 -1.17 4.42
N ARG A 132 0.05 -1.86 5.26
CA ARG A 132 -1.06 -2.72 4.79
C ARG A 132 -2.11 -1.95 4.00
N LEU A 133 -2.43 -0.72 4.40
CA LEU A 133 -3.35 0.15 3.66
C LEU A 133 -2.80 0.50 2.26
N VAL A 134 -1.52 0.89 2.17
CA VAL A 134 -0.85 1.17 0.90
C VAL A 134 -0.83 -0.07 0.01
N PHE A 135 -0.48 -1.22 0.59
CA PHE A 135 -0.47 -2.51 -0.11
C PHE A 135 -1.84 -2.88 -0.65
N ASN A 136 -2.88 -2.81 0.18
CA ASN A 136 -4.25 -3.13 -0.19
C ASN A 136 -4.77 -2.22 -1.30
N ALA A 137 -4.46 -0.92 -1.25
CA ALA A 137 -4.83 0.02 -2.30
C ALA A 137 -4.19 -0.36 -3.65
N CYS A 138 -2.89 -0.68 -3.65
CA CYS A 138 -2.20 -1.14 -4.85
C CYS A 138 -2.78 -2.47 -5.37
N ALA A 139 -3.01 -3.45 -4.49
CA ALA A 139 -3.58 -4.75 -4.82
C ALA A 139 -5.00 -4.63 -5.40
N THR A 140 -5.80 -3.68 -4.90
CA THR A 140 -7.14 -3.41 -5.40
C THR A 140 -7.11 -2.88 -6.83
N LEU A 141 -6.23 -1.92 -7.11
CA LEU A 141 -6.07 -1.33 -8.45
C LEU A 141 -5.52 -2.34 -9.46
N VAL A 142 -4.59 -3.19 -9.04
CA VAL A 142 -4.11 -4.34 -9.84
C VAL A 142 -5.25 -5.31 -10.14
N ALA A 143 -6.02 -5.70 -9.13
CA ALA A 143 -7.14 -6.62 -9.31
C ALA A 143 -8.19 -6.06 -10.27
N GLN A 144 -8.52 -4.77 -10.18
CA GLN A 144 -9.42 -4.09 -11.11
C GLN A 144 -8.86 -4.10 -12.54
N LYS A 145 -7.58 -3.75 -12.72
CA LYS A 145 -6.93 -3.71 -14.04
C LYS A 145 -6.87 -5.08 -14.72
N ASP A 146 -6.56 -6.11 -13.95
CA ASP A 146 -6.37 -7.48 -14.45
C ASP A 146 -7.65 -8.33 -14.35
N LYS A 147 -8.76 -7.75 -13.89
CA LYS A 147 -10.05 -8.42 -13.68
C LYS A 147 -9.94 -9.64 -12.77
N LEU A 148 -9.12 -9.53 -11.73
CA LEU A 148 -8.94 -10.55 -10.69
C LEU A 148 -10.03 -10.40 -9.61
N SER A 149 -10.28 -11.47 -8.86
CA SER A 149 -11.23 -11.42 -7.75
C SER A 149 -10.75 -10.49 -6.64
N SER A 150 -11.68 -9.69 -6.10
CA SER A 150 -11.48 -8.96 -4.85
C SER A 150 -11.45 -9.93 -3.67
N ASP A 151 -10.71 -9.57 -2.63
CA ASP A 151 -10.77 -10.29 -1.35
C ASP A 151 -11.14 -9.34 -0.20
N LYS A 152 -11.19 -9.88 1.01
CA LYS A 152 -11.54 -9.13 2.23
C LYS A 152 -10.64 -7.93 2.52
N ASN A 153 -9.46 -7.85 1.89
CA ASN A 153 -8.51 -6.76 2.07
C ASN A 153 -8.62 -5.71 0.95
N SER A 154 -9.39 -5.97 -0.11
CA SER A 154 -9.64 -5.00 -1.17
C SER A 154 -10.37 -3.77 -0.63
N LEU A 155 -9.98 -2.59 -1.12
CA LEU A 155 -10.65 -1.34 -0.79
C LEU A 155 -11.98 -1.25 -1.54
N THR A 156 -12.98 -0.67 -0.90
CA THR A 156 -14.24 -0.28 -1.52
C THR A 156 -14.04 0.90 -2.47
N GLN A 157 -14.99 1.12 -3.38
CA GLN A 157 -14.92 2.24 -4.31
C GLN A 157 -14.91 3.60 -3.58
N ASP A 158 -15.66 3.72 -2.48
CA ASP A 158 -15.70 4.92 -1.64
C ASP A 158 -14.33 5.19 -0.98
N GLU A 159 -13.63 4.14 -0.55
CA GLU A 159 -12.27 4.29 -0.02
C GLU A 159 -11.27 4.70 -1.11
N LEU A 160 -11.38 4.14 -2.32
CA LEU A 160 -10.57 4.57 -3.47
C LEU A 160 -10.86 6.01 -3.88
N GLN A 161 -12.11 6.46 -3.80
CA GLN A 161 -12.48 7.86 -4.06
C GLN A 161 -11.91 8.81 -3.02
N LYS A 162 -11.90 8.43 -1.72
CA LYS A 162 -11.24 9.21 -0.66
C LYS A 162 -9.73 9.32 -0.88
N ILE A 163 -9.11 8.31 -1.49
CA ILE A 163 -7.71 8.39 -1.91
C ILE A 163 -7.55 9.41 -3.05
N ASP A 164 -8.44 9.42 -4.04
CA ASP A 164 -8.36 10.38 -5.15
C ASP A 164 -8.64 11.81 -4.73
N HIS A 165 -9.56 11.99 -3.78
CA HIS A 165 -10.01 13.28 -3.28
C HIS A 165 -9.85 13.34 -1.75
N PRO A 166 -8.61 13.46 -1.24
CA PRO A 166 -8.35 13.51 0.21
C PRO A 166 -8.93 14.76 0.90
N GLN A 167 -9.48 15.69 0.12
CA GLN A 167 -10.19 16.89 0.55
C GLN A 167 -11.50 17.02 -0.25
N SER A 168 -12.40 16.05 -0.19
CA SER A 168 -13.79 16.37 -0.46
C SER A 168 -14.31 17.15 0.75
N VAL A 169 -14.16 18.49 0.74
CA VAL A 169 -14.99 19.34 1.59
C VAL A 169 -16.42 18.91 1.32
N ASN A 170 -17.11 18.39 2.35
CA ASN A 170 -18.51 18.05 2.21
C ASN A 170 -19.21 19.29 1.66
N LEU A 171 -19.95 19.17 0.56
CA LEU A 171 -20.41 20.30 -0.27
C LEU A 171 -21.13 21.38 0.56
N VAL A 172 -21.76 20.96 1.66
CA VAL A 172 -22.35 21.79 2.72
C VAL A 172 -21.34 22.74 3.38
N TRP A 173 -20.17 22.26 3.80
CA TRP A 173 -19.11 23.10 4.41
C TRP A 173 -18.46 24.04 3.40
N GLY A 174 -18.36 23.64 2.13
CA GLY A 174 -17.92 24.51 1.04
C GLY A 174 -18.83 25.73 0.85
N LEU A 175 -20.16 25.51 0.92
CA LEU A 175 -21.16 26.59 0.87
C LEU A 175 -21.12 27.48 2.12
N VAL A 176 -20.90 26.92 3.31
CA VAL A 176 -20.76 27.69 4.55
C VAL A 176 -19.54 28.62 4.49
N ILE A 177 -18.39 28.13 4.03
CA ILE A 177 -17.18 28.96 3.88
C ILE A 177 -17.40 30.07 2.84
N ALA A 178 -18.01 29.74 1.69
CA ALA A 178 -18.35 30.73 0.67
C ALA A 178 -19.32 31.80 1.19
N ALA A 179 -20.34 31.42 1.96
CA ALA A 179 -21.28 32.34 2.57
C ALA A 179 -20.60 33.27 3.59
N LEU A 180 -19.70 32.74 4.43
CA LEU A 180 -18.95 33.53 5.41
C LEU A 180 -18.02 34.56 4.74
N ILE A 181 -17.32 34.19 3.66
CA ILE A 181 -16.47 35.11 2.89
C ILE A 181 -17.33 36.21 2.24
N SER A 182 -18.46 35.83 1.65
CA SER A 182 -19.40 36.76 1.01
C SER A 182 -19.96 37.77 2.00
N PHE A 183 -20.37 37.29 3.19
CA PHE A 183 -20.91 38.12 4.26
C PHE A 183 -19.86 39.08 4.83
N GLY A 184 -18.63 38.59 5.04
CA GLY A 184 -17.49 39.42 5.47
C GLY A 184 -17.17 40.56 4.48
N LEU A 185 -17.21 40.29 3.17
CA LEU A 185 -16.98 41.30 2.13
C LEU A 185 -18.09 42.36 2.08
N VAL A 186 -19.36 41.97 2.27
CA VAL A 186 -20.50 42.89 2.32
C VAL A 186 -20.42 43.79 3.55
N LEU A 187 -20.11 43.23 4.72
CA LEU A 187 -19.91 44.02 5.94
C LEU A 187 -18.73 44.98 5.79
N PHE A 188 -17.60 44.52 5.26
CA PHE A 188 -16.43 45.37 5.05
C PHE A 188 -16.72 46.54 4.08
N LYS A 189 -17.47 46.30 3.01
CA LYS A 189 -17.91 47.34 2.06
C LYS A 189 -18.92 48.31 2.68
N SER A 190 -19.78 47.84 3.59
CA SER A 190 -20.73 48.67 4.35
C SER A 190 -20.02 49.60 5.33
N PHE A 191 -19.00 49.10 6.05
CA PHE A 191 -18.20 49.92 6.97
C PHE A 191 -17.35 50.97 6.25
N ARG A 192 -16.88 50.70 5.02
CA ARG A 192 -16.11 51.67 4.23
C ARG A 192 -16.94 52.84 3.68
N LYS A 193 -18.26 52.67 3.54
CA LYS A 193 -19.20 53.73 3.09
C LYS A 193 -19.69 54.66 4.21
N LYS A 194 -19.40 54.33 5.48
CA LYS A 194 -19.78 55.13 6.67
C LYS A 194 -18.61 55.93 7.28
N LYS A 195 -17.45 55.93 6.63
CA LYS A 195 -16.38 56.91 6.84
C LYS A 195 -16.43 57.97 5.73
#